data_AF-A0A1T3NLK0-F1
#
_entry.id   AF-A0A1T3NLK0-F1
#
_cell.length_a   1.000
_cell.length_b   1.000
_cell.length_c   1.000
_cell.angle_alpha   90.00
_cell.angle_beta   90.00
_cell.angle_gamma   90.00
#
_symmetry.space_group_name_H-M   'P 1'
#
loop_
_entity.id
_entity.type
_entity.pdbx_description
1 polymer ?
#
loop_
_entity_poly.entity_id
_entity_poly.type
_entity_poly.pdbx_seq_one_letter_code
_entity_poly.pdbx_strand_id
1 'polypeptide(L)'
;MRPRALPACSAAAALAVTLAIAADGSRPRPMVHGTEQSRSALNAASPERELTAVTRRTPRGYEPTGTAVGGGPDPARAAVLVPGSYLDELTDKEVGYYAVDVPAGYTAYVSGTTVSNVKGLEALDVKHLGERGNSFCRTDTGLDQNLSKVVTASVSWTASGEGGNGCARPGRQVFSVTRRGTGPPVPLELQVLLEPRVLDQGPAEGGIALYTEPGGPDRSVVGGGSFASAAILPGSGHYTDTIVPGEWAFFRVRLDWGQSLAFQTRVGGGKKIVGVQTHFYNPVREQLAQDAWGVQDTEHIFAKGVDPFATRPVRFLNRSDRQQEVADMLPGWYYIAVAAQGEGESRSLAVDVSVAGTKESGPVYAQGTQPLDSTRESKVPASGTPSTENPASKGPTRPERELVHSSAKDDESGVLGSPLLWAGLPAALLLGAGLTVLLLRRRASRRT
;
A
#
# COMPACT_ATOMS: atom_id res chain seq x y z
N MET A 1 27.66 21.82 -23.06
CA MET A 1 26.40 21.62 -23.81
C MET A 1 25.49 22.81 -23.59
N ARG A 2 25.02 23.45 -24.66
CA ARG A 2 24.10 24.60 -24.64
C ARG A 2 22.66 24.10 -24.41
N PRO A 3 21.82 24.77 -23.61
CA PRO A 3 20.37 24.55 -23.64
C PRO A 3 19.75 25.38 -24.77
N ARG A 4 18.98 24.73 -25.65
CA ARG A 4 18.11 25.40 -26.63
C ARG A 4 16.70 25.52 -26.04
N ALA A 5 16.10 26.69 -26.24
CA ALA A 5 14.77 27.07 -25.80
C ALA A 5 13.74 26.94 -26.94
N LEU A 6 12.51 26.53 -26.56
CA LEU A 6 11.18 26.96 -27.03
C LEU A 6 10.75 26.59 -28.49
N PRO A 7 9.43 26.38 -28.77
CA PRO A 7 8.39 27.40 -28.57
C PRO A 7 7.05 26.97 -27.95
N ALA A 8 6.41 27.99 -27.38
CA ALA A 8 5.03 28.06 -26.95
C ALA A 8 4.07 28.17 -28.15
N CYS A 9 2.86 27.63 -28.01
CA CYS A 9 1.71 27.97 -28.84
C CYS A 9 0.59 28.49 -27.94
N SER A 10 0.21 29.74 -28.16
CA SER A 10 -0.93 30.42 -27.56
C SER A 10 -2.16 30.22 -28.45
N ALA A 11 -3.32 29.93 -27.85
CA ALA A 11 -4.61 30.17 -28.49
C ALA A 11 -5.58 30.69 -27.43
N ALA A 12 -5.92 31.98 -27.56
CA ALA A 12 -6.96 32.66 -26.81
C ALA A 12 -8.30 32.44 -27.52
N ALA A 13 -9.36 32.14 -26.76
CA ALA A 13 -10.73 32.25 -27.23
C ALA A 13 -11.56 32.94 -26.15
N ALA A 14 -11.95 34.19 -26.44
CA ALA A 14 -12.93 34.96 -25.69
C ALA A 14 -14.33 34.48 -26.06
N LEU A 15 -15.21 34.26 -25.08
CA LEU A 15 -16.65 34.20 -25.30
C LEU A 15 -17.34 35.29 -24.49
N ALA A 16 -18.01 36.18 -25.21
CA ALA A 16 -18.77 37.30 -24.69
C ALA A 16 -20.12 36.84 -24.13
N VAL A 17 -20.47 37.44 -22.98
CA VAL A 17 -21.78 37.37 -22.33
C VAL A 17 -22.79 38.19 -23.15
N THR A 18 -23.95 37.61 -23.47
CA THR A 18 -25.10 38.37 -23.97
C THR A 18 -26.30 38.09 -23.07
N LEU A 19 -26.74 39.12 -22.34
CA LEU A 19 -27.92 39.16 -21.49
C LEU A 19 -29.08 39.69 -22.34
N ALA A 20 -30.19 38.95 -22.44
CA ALA A 20 -31.42 39.44 -23.06
C ALA A 20 -32.55 39.43 -22.02
N ILE A 21 -33.06 40.63 -21.72
CA ILE A 21 -34.26 40.89 -20.93
C ILE A 21 -35.37 41.22 -21.92
N ALA A 22 -36.53 40.57 -21.80
CA ALA A 22 -37.79 41.05 -22.35
C ALA A 22 -38.94 40.70 -21.39
N ALA A 23 -39.79 41.69 -21.14
CA ALA A 23 -40.94 41.68 -20.26
C ALA A 23 -42.26 41.63 -21.06
N ASP A 24 -43.38 41.73 -20.32
CA ASP A 24 -44.81 41.66 -20.68
C ASP A 24 -45.39 40.25 -20.91
N GLY A 25 -46.55 39.88 -20.36
CA GLY A 25 -47.56 40.61 -19.60
C GLY A 25 -48.95 40.13 -20.03
N SER A 26 -49.69 39.39 -19.19
CA SER A 26 -51.18 39.30 -19.19
C SER A 26 -51.75 38.32 -18.16
N ARG A 27 -52.68 38.84 -17.34
CA ARG A 27 -53.74 38.16 -16.55
C ARG A 27 -55.06 38.83 -16.99
N PRO A 28 -56.29 38.25 -16.88
CA PRO A 28 -56.85 37.71 -15.62
C PRO A 28 -57.89 36.55 -15.67
N ARG A 29 -57.98 35.82 -14.51
CA ARG A 29 -59.11 35.30 -13.68
C ARG A 29 -60.56 35.17 -14.26
N PRO A 30 -61.44 34.25 -13.75
CA PRO A 30 -61.78 34.13 -12.32
C PRO A 30 -62.12 32.74 -11.72
N MET A 31 -62.29 32.75 -10.38
CA MET A 31 -62.68 31.66 -9.48
C MET A 31 -64.18 31.36 -9.48
N VAL A 32 -64.59 30.14 -9.08
CA VAL A 32 -65.80 29.90 -8.27
C VAL A 32 -65.55 28.76 -7.25
N HIS A 33 -66.09 28.97 -6.05
CA HIS A 33 -66.06 28.14 -4.84
C HIS A 33 -66.87 26.83 -4.92
N GLY A 34 -66.51 25.86 -4.04
CA GLY A 34 -67.36 24.75 -3.61
C GLY A 34 -66.74 24.01 -2.42
N THR A 35 -67.53 23.82 -1.37
CA THR A 35 -67.19 23.51 0.04
C THR A 35 -67.20 22.00 0.40
N GLU A 36 -66.59 21.71 1.56
CA GLU A 36 -66.88 20.64 2.54
C GLU A 36 -66.47 19.15 2.32
N GLN A 37 -65.42 18.78 3.08
CA GLN A 37 -65.33 17.73 4.10
C GLN A 37 -66.04 16.35 3.97
N SER A 38 -65.19 15.32 4.12
CA SER A 38 -65.37 14.05 4.87
C SER A 38 -65.94 12.83 4.15
N ARG A 39 -65.06 11.88 3.74
CA ARG A 39 -64.84 10.60 4.45
C ARG A 39 -63.81 9.70 3.76
N SER A 40 -62.96 9.13 4.63
CA SER A 40 -61.96 8.09 4.45
C SER A 40 -62.33 6.96 3.47
N ALA A 41 -61.41 6.64 2.57
CA ALA A 41 -61.10 5.25 2.19
C ALA A 41 -59.65 5.18 1.73
N LEU A 42 -58.93 4.23 2.32
CA LEU A 42 -57.54 3.90 2.09
C LEU A 42 -57.22 3.76 0.60
N ASN A 43 -56.13 4.36 0.16
CA ASN A 43 -55.24 3.75 -0.82
C ASN A 43 -53.82 4.24 -0.56
N ALA A 44 -53.10 3.39 0.18
CA ALA A 44 -51.66 3.44 0.32
C ALA A 44 -51.03 3.01 -1.01
N ALA A 45 -50.29 3.91 -1.65
CA ALA A 45 -49.21 3.60 -2.59
C ALA A 45 -48.40 4.88 -2.84
N SER A 46 -47.75 5.40 -1.80
CA SER A 46 -46.57 6.24 -2.02
C SER A 46 -45.45 5.29 -2.44
N PRO A 47 -44.78 5.47 -3.59
CA PRO A 47 -43.57 4.71 -3.87
C PRO A 47 -42.53 5.14 -2.83
N GLU A 48 -42.25 4.21 -1.92
CA GLU A 48 -41.15 4.31 -0.98
C GLU A 48 -39.90 4.60 -1.80
N ARG A 49 -39.34 5.80 -1.61
CA ARG A 49 -37.92 6.00 -1.80
C ARG A 49 -37.26 4.93 -0.93
N GLU A 50 -36.70 3.89 -1.53
CA GLU A 50 -35.69 3.06 -0.90
C GLU A 50 -34.52 3.99 -0.55
N LEU A 51 -34.64 4.70 0.57
CA LEU A 51 -33.49 5.19 1.31
C LEU A 51 -32.82 3.93 1.82
N THR A 52 -31.87 3.41 1.05
CA THR A 52 -30.90 2.44 1.55
C THR A 52 -30.30 3.05 2.80
N ALA A 53 -30.63 2.50 3.97
CA ALA A 53 -30.03 2.91 5.22
C ALA A 53 -28.52 2.66 5.09
N VAL A 54 -27.75 3.72 4.89
CA VAL A 54 -26.29 3.70 4.92
C VAL A 54 -25.90 3.31 6.34
N THR A 55 -25.77 2.01 6.56
CA THR A 55 -25.50 1.44 7.87
C THR A 55 -24.05 1.77 8.20
N ARG A 56 -23.80 2.29 9.40
CA ARG A 56 -22.42 2.47 9.89
C ARG A 56 -21.80 1.09 10.06
N ARG A 57 -21.02 0.67 9.06
CA ARG A 57 -20.18 -0.52 9.12
C ARG A 57 -18.88 -0.16 9.84
N THR A 58 -18.37 -1.08 10.65
CA THR A 58 -17.03 -0.93 11.25
C THR A 58 -15.96 -0.95 10.16
N PRO A 59 -14.98 -0.03 10.21
CA PRO A 59 -13.80 -0.06 9.34
C PRO A 59 -13.13 -1.43 9.33
N ARG A 60 -12.73 -1.89 8.15
CA ARG A 60 -11.83 -3.02 7.94
C ARG A 60 -10.52 -2.72 8.67
N GLY A 61 -10.16 -3.60 9.60
CA GLY A 61 -8.84 -3.60 10.20
C GLY A 61 -7.82 -4.17 9.23
N TYR A 62 -6.60 -3.63 9.28
CA TYR A 62 -5.48 -4.30 8.66
C TYR A 62 -5.11 -5.54 9.49
N GLU A 63 -5.02 -6.69 8.83
CA GLU A 63 -4.62 -7.96 9.45
C GLU A 63 -3.22 -8.33 8.95
N PRO A 64 -2.16 -8.11 9.76
CA PRO A 64 -0.81 -8.54 9.44
C PRO A 64 -0.72 -10.06 9.44
N THR A 65 0.06 -10.60 8.52
CA THR A 65 0.24 -12.04 8.34
C THR A 65 1.70 -12.39 8.08
N GLY A 66 2.13 -13.57 8.51
CA GLY A 66 3.48 -14.06 8.25
C GLY A 66 3.97 -15.01 9.33
N THR A 67 5.07 -15.68 9.04
CA THR A 67 5.80 -16.45 10.05
C THR A 67 6.52 -15.48 10.99
N ALA A 68 6.31 -15.61 12.30
CA ALA A 68 6.97 -14.75 13.28
C ALA A 68 8.50 -14.84 13.15
N VAL A 69 9.16 -13.68 13.13
CA VAL A 69 10.62 -13.55 13.13
C VAL A 69 11.00 -12.32 13.96
N GLY A 70 12.24 -12.28 14.44
CA GLY A 70 12.84 -11.08 15.02
C GLY A 70 14.13 -10.75 14.29
N GLY A 71 14.25 -9.50 13.84
CA GLY A 71 15.46 -8.99 13.20
C GLY A 71 16.68 -9.16 14.09
N GLY A 72 17.80 -9.52 13.46
CA GLY A 72 19.09 -9.57 14.16
C GLY A 72 19.53 -8.17 14.58
N PRO A 73 20.36 -8.03 15.63
CA PRO A 73 20.81 -6.73 16.14
C PRO A 73 21.91 -6.06 15.29
N ASP A 74 22.55 -6.81 14.40
CA ASP A 74 23.59 -6.32 13.49
C ASP A 74 23.70 -7.24 12.25
N PRO A 75 24.42 -6.83 11.19
CA PRO A 75 24.56 -7.64 9.97
C PRO A 75 25.17 -9.04 10.17
N ALA A 76 26.09 -9.19 11.13
CA ALA A 76 26.73 -10.48 11.39
C ALA A 76 25.75 -11.46 12.05
N ARG A 77 24.83 -10.95 12.88
CA ARG A 77 23.78 -11.71 13.58
C ARG A 77 22.39 -11.59 12.95
N ALA A 78 22.32 -11.17 11.68
CA ALA A 78 21.06 -11.03 10.95
C ALA A 78 20.28 -12.36 10.88
N ALA A 79 18.96 -12.27 11.07
CA ALA A 79 18.04 -13.42 11.06
C ALA A 79 17.95 -14.02 9.65
N VAL A 80 18.21 -15.32 9.51
CA VAL A 80 18.21 -15.99 8.20
C VAL A 80 16.78 -16.34 7.79
N LEU A 81 16.39 -15.84 6.62
CA LEU A 81 15.09 -16.06 6.00
C LEU A 81 15.27 -16.95 4.77
N VAL A 82 14.26 -17.79 4.53
CA VAL A 82 14.07 -18.50 3.26
C VAL A 82 12.95 -17.81 2.47
N PRO A 83 12.71 -18.17 1.19
CA PRO A 83 11.57 -17.60 0.47
C PRO A 83 10.25 -17.83 1.23
N GLY A 84 9.46 -16.75 1.40
CA GLY A 84 8.23 -16.79 2.19
C GLY A 84 7.78 -15.41 2.69
N SER A 85 6.75 -15.43 3.54
CA SER A 85 6.20 -14.26 4.22
C SER A 85 6.47 -14.34 5.73
N TYR A 86 6.93 -13.24 6.31
CA TYR A 86 7.31 -13.12 7.71
C TYR A 86 6.64 -11.93 8.38
N LEU A 87 6.50 -12.01 9.70
CA LEU A 87 5.96 -10.95 10.53
C LEU A 87 6.96 -10.64 11.65
N ASP A 88 7.35 -9.39 11.74
CA ASP A 88 8.17 -8.82 12.80
C ASP A 88 7.45 -7.58 13.36
N GLU A 89 8.04 -6.93 14.34
CA GLU A 89 7.56 -5.69 14.93
C GLU A 89 8.70 -4.66 14.97
N LEU A 90 8.45 -3.42 14.54
CA LEU A 90 9.45 -2.36 14.57
C LEU A 90 8.99 -1.14 15.35
N THR A 91 9.85 -0.70 16.27
CA THR A 91 9.74 0.59 16.95
C THR A 91 10.35 1.73 16.11
N ASP A 92 10.09 2.99 16.51
CA ASP A 92 10.69 4.15 15.81
C ASP A 92 12.23 4.09 15.86
N LYS A 93 12.87 4.27 14.70
CA LYS A 93 14.32 4.24 14.46
C LYS A 93 14.99 2.89 14.72
N GLU A 94 14.22 1.85 14.97
CA GLU A 94 14.74 0.51 15.06
C GLU A 94 15.21 0.01 13.70
N VAL A 95 16.30 -0.74 13.72
CA VAL A 95 16.88 -1.39 12.54
C VAL A 95 16.85 -2.89 12.77
N GLY A 96 16.02 -3.60 12.00
CA GLY A 96 16.05 -5.06 11.93
C GLY A 96 17.00 -5.52 10.83
N TYR A 97 17.88 -6.48 11.13
CA TYR A 97 18.77 -7.09 10.13
C TYR A 97 18.34 -8.51 9.79
N TYR A 98 18.21 -8.80 8.50
CA TYR A 98 17.80 -10.09 7.96
C TYR A 98 18.79 -10.55 6.88
N ALA A 99 18.89 -11.86 6.68
CA ALA A 99 19.76 -12.45 5.69
C ALA A 99 18.97 -13.44 4.82
N VAL A 100 19.35 -13.56 3.56
CA VAL A 100 18.84 -14.56 2.63
C VAL A 100 20.03 -15.20 1.91
N ASP A 101 20.01 -16.52 1.78
CA ASP A 101 20.99 -17.24 0.95
C ASP A 101 20.56 -17.16 -0.52
N VAL A 102 21.31 -16.43 -1.33
CA VAL A 102 21.00 -16.21 -2.75
C VAL A 102 21.94 -17.04 -3.62
N PRO A 103 21.46 -18.09 -4.31
CA PRO A 103 22.30 -18.90 -5.18
C PRO A 103 22.88 -18.10 -6.36
N ALA A 104 23.96 -18.60 -6.96
CA ALA A 104 24.58 -17.93 -8.09
C ALA A 104 23.62 -17.77 -9.27
N GLY A 105 23.53 -16.55 -9.80
CA GLY A 105 22.65 -16.16 -10.89
C GLY A 105 21.18 -15.96 -10.52
N TYR A 106 20.78 -16.18 -9.26
CA TYR A 106 19.41 -15.90 -8.81
C TYR A 106 19.22 -14.41 -8.55
N THR A 107 17.99 -13.95 -8.73
CA THR A 107 17.53 -12.63 -8.29
C THR A 107 16.74 -12.78 -7.00
N ALA A 108 17.14 -12.02 -5.97
CA ALA A 108 16.37 -11.87 -4.76
C ALA A 108 15.46 -10.65 -4.87
N TYR A 109 14.23 -10.79 -4.40
CA TYR A 109 13.28 -9.72 -4.17
C TYR A 109 12.94 -9.74 -2.68
N VAL A 110 13.13 -8.61 -2.01
CA VAL A 110 12.68 -8.45 -0.63
C VAL A 110 11.86 -7.19 -0.50
N SER A 111 10.80 -7.27 0.28
CA SER A 111 9.97 -6.11 0.59
C SER A 111 9.54 -6.10 2.04
N GLY A 112 9.28 -4.90 2.54
CA GLY A 112 8.68 -4.65 3.83
C GLY A 112 7.38 -3.88 3.68
N THR A 113 6.43 -4.13 4.58
CA THR A 113 5.18 -3.37 4.72
C THR A 113 4.98 -3.02 6.18
N THR A 114 4.75 -1.73 6.48
CA THR A 114 4.26 -1.28 7.78
C THR A 114 2.91 -0.60 7.65
N VAL A 115 2.08 -0.74 8.68
CA VAL A 115 0.77 -0.10 8.75
C VAL A 115 0.66 0.70 10.03
N SER A 116 0.23 1.95 9.89
CA SER A 116 0.09 2.87 11.01
C SER A 116 -1.14 3.75 10.83
N ASN A 117 -1.87 3.95 11.91
CA ASN A 117 -3.00 4.88 12.00
C ASN A 117 -2.67 6.10 12.89
N VAL A 118 -1.39 6.30 13.21
CA VAL A 118 -0.92 7.38 14.07
C VAL A 118 -0.62 8.62 13.24
N LYS A 119 -1.01 9.79 13.76
CA LYS A 119 -0.65 11.08 13.15
C LYS A 119 0.87 11.26 13.12
N GLY A 120 1.38 11.66 11.97
CA GLY A 120 2.80 11.93 11.77
C GLY A 120 3.31 11.39 10.45
N LEU A 121 4.62 11.37 10.31
CA LEU A 121 5.30 10.68 9.23
C LEU A 121 5.39 9.20 9.57
N GLU A 122 5.17 8.32 8.59
CA GLU A 122 5.63 6.94 8.63
C GLU A 122 6.52 6.74 7.41
N ALA A 123 7.72 6.20 7.62
CA ALA A 123 8.64 5.85 6.57
C ALA A 123 9.31 4.51 6.86
N LEU A 124 9.54 3.75 5.79
CA LEU A 124 10.15 2.44 5.83
C LEU A 124 11.32 2.43 4.86
N ASP A 125 12.53 2.22 5.36
CA ASP A 125 13.74 2.10 4.54
C ASP A 125 14.14 0.62 4.46
N VAL A 126 14.24 0.07 3.26
CA VAL A 126 14.76 -1.28 3.01
C VAL A 126 16.09 -1.15 2.26
N LYS A 127 17.15 -1.77 2.78
CA LYS A 127 18.51 -1.63 2.23
C LYS A 127 19.17 -2.98 2.07
N HIS A 128 19.60 -3.30 0.85
CA HIS A 128 20.54 -4.39 0.62
C HIS A 128 21.95 -3.92 1.01
N LEU A 129 22.60 -4.62 1.93
CA LEU A 129 23.91 -4.26 2.47
C LEU A 129 25.04 -4.93 1.70
N GLY A 130 26.17 -4.23 1.59
CA GLY A 130 27.42 -4.84 1.13
C GLY A 130 27.99 -5.82 2.16
N GLU A 131 28.95 -6.64 1.75
CA GLU A 131 29.53 -7.74 2.55
C GLU A 131 29.99 -7.34 3.96
N ARG A 132 30.52 -6.12 4.12
CA ARG A 132 31.01 -5.60 5.41
C ARG A 132 29.94 -4.92 6.26
N GLY A 133 28.69 -4.84 5.78
CA GLY A 133 27.56 -4.21 6.48
C GLY A 133 27.66 -2.70 6.69
N ASN A 134 28.74 -2.06 6.24
CA ASN A 134 29.02 -0.63 6.44
C ASN A 134 28.66 0.27 5.24
N SER A 135 28.16 -0.34 4.16
CA SER A 135 27.67 0.32 2.96
C SER A 135 26.44 -0.42 2.45
N PHE A 136 25.63 0.25 1.63
CA PHE A 136 24.46 -0.36 0.99
C PHE A 136 24.64 -0.36 -0.53
N CYS A 137 24.07 -1.39 -1.14
CA CYS A 137 24.11 -1.67 -2.58
C CYS A 137 22.89 -1.10 -3.29
N ARG A 138 21.73 -1.29 -2.66
CA ARG A 138 20.41 -0.83 -3.12
C ARG A 138 19.64 -0.38 -1.90
N THR A 139 18.78 0.61 -2.10
CA THR A 139 17.87 1.12 -1.08
C THR A 139 16.57 1.50 -1.75
N ASP A 140 15.49 1.31 -1.03
CA ASP A 140 14.20 1.88 -1.33
C ASP A 140 13.59 2.45 -0.05
N THR A 141 12.77 3.48 -0.19
CA THR A 141 12.16 4.21 0.92
C THR A 141 10.69 4.47 0.61
N GLY A 142 9.80 3.83 1.37
CA GLY A 142 8.38 4.17 1.41
C GLY A 142 8.13 5.30 2.41
N LEU A 143 7.16 6.17 2.12
CA LEU A 143 6.81 7.30 2.98
C LEU A 143 5.34 7.70 2.84
N ASP A 144 4.64 7.88 3.97
CA ASP A 144 3.26 8.35 3.99
C ASP A 144 2.98 9.28 5.20
N GLN A 145 2.21 10.34 4.97
CA GLN A 145 1.81 11.35 5.96
C GLN A 145 0.30 11.36 6.27
N ASN A 146 -0.50 10.53 5.61
CA ASN A 146 -1.95 10.43 5.82
C ASN A 146 -2.32 9.80 7.17
N LEU A 147 -3.59 9.85 7.58
CA LEU A 147 -3.97 9.27 8.87
C LEU A 147 -3.87 7.75 8.86
N SER A 148 -4.41 7.11 7.82
CA SER A 148 -4.31 5.67 7.60
C SER A 148 -3.26 5.38 6.55
N LYS A 149 -2.19 4.67 6.94
CA LYS A 149 -0.96 4.51 6.15
C LYS A 149 -0.66 3.05 5.92
N VAL A 150 -0.37 2.70 4.68
CA VAL A 150 0.22 1.40 4.30
C VAL A 150 1.50 1.72 3.54
N VAL A 151 2.64 1.60 4.21
CA VAL A 151 3.95 2.00 3.68
C VAL A 151 4.70 0.75 3.26
N THR A 152 5.11 0.70 2.01
CA THR A 152 5.91 -0.40 1.45
C THR A 152 7.25 0.11 0.96
N ALA A 153 8.27 -0.73 1.05
CA ALA A 153 9.54 -0.51 0.38
C ALA A 153 10.10 -1.86 -0.08
N SER A 154 10.77 -1.89 -1.23
CA SER A 154 11.26 -3.11 -1.83
C SER A 154 12.60 -2.92 -2.53
N VAL A 155 13.48 -3.91 -2.43
CA VAL A 155 14.73 -3.93 -3.19
C VAL A 155 14.91 -5.29 -3.85
N SER A 156 15.44 -5.27 -5.08
CA SER A 156 15.79 -6.47 -5.83
C SER A 156 17.27 -6.43 -6.24
N TRP A 157 17.90 -7.61 -6.28
CA TRP A 157 19.30 -7.73 -6.72
C TRP A 157 19.62 -9.13 -7.23
N THR A 158 20.52 -9.21 -8.20
CA THR A 158 20.99 -10.49 -8.77
C THR A 158 22.36 -10.86 -8.23
N ALA A 159 22.51 -12.10 -7.76
CA ALA A 159 23.79 -12.66 -7.35
C ALA A 159 24.62 -13.13 -8.55
N SER A 160 25.03 -12.20 -9.43
CA SER A 160 25.77 -12.52 -10.66
C SER A 160 27.20 -13.03 -10.41
N GLY A 161 27.77 -12.77 -9.23
CA GLY A 161 29.19 -12.94 -8.94
C GLY A 161 30.07 -11.82 -9.53
N GLU A 162 29.47 -10.86 -10.24
CA GLU A 162 30.16 -9.75 -10.90
C GLU A 162 30.03 -8.47 -10.07
N GLY A 163 31.16 -7.86 -9.69
CA GLY A 163 31.20 -6.60 -8.96
C GLY A 163 32.14 -6.59 -7.76
N GLY A 164 32.92 -5.51 -7.61
CA GLY A 164 34.01 -5.44 -6.63
C GLY A 164 33.61 -5.16 -5.17
N ASN A 165 32.36 -4.75 -4.91
CA ASN A 165 31.88 -4.33 -3.59
C ASN A 165 31.08 -5.39 -2.82
N GLY A 166 31.00 -6.63 -3.33
CA GLY A 166 30.29 -7.74 -2.69
C GLY A 166 28.77 -7.75 -2.91
N CYS A 167 28.21 -6.72 -3.53
CA CYS A 167 26.76 -6.54 -3.73
C CYS A 167 26.07 -7.52 -4.69
N ALA A 168 26.85 -8.36 -5.37
CA ALA A 168 26.33 -9.37 -6.28
C ALA A 168 26.91 -10.75 -5.98
N ARG A 169 27.52 -10.94 -4.80
CA ARG A 169 28.12 -12.23 -4.45
C ARG A 169 27.02 -13.25 -4.14
N PRO A 170 27.14 -14.48 -4.68
CA PRO A 170 26.30 -15.59 -4.24
C PRO A 170 26.52 -15.94 -2.76
N GLY A 171 25.51 -16.54 -2.14
CA GLY A 171 25.51 -16.97 -0.75
C GLY A 171 24.73 -16.02 0.16
N ARG A 172 25.11 -15.98 1.44
CA ARG A 172 24.44 -15.17 2.47
C ARG A 172 24.55 -13.69 2.16
N GLN A 173 23.45 -13.07 1.80
CA GLN A 173 23.33 -11.62 1.59
C GLN A 173 22.40 -11.02 2.63
N VAL A 174 22.75 -9.82 3.12
CA VAL A 174 22.08 -9.19 4.26
C VAL A 174 21.32 -7.96 3.79
N PHE A 175 20.11 -7.79 4.29
CA PHE A 175 19.37 -6.55 4.16
C PHE A 175 18.92 -6.03 5.53
N SER A 176 18.79 -4.72 5.63
CA SER A 176 18.23 -4.07 6.82
C SER A 176 16.89 -3.44 6.50
N VAL A 177 15.99 -3.44 7.48
CA VAL A 177 14.75 -2.67 7.44
C VAL A 177 14.74 -1.70 8.60
N THR A 178 14.47 -0.42 8.30
CA THR A 178 14.43 0.63 9.30
C THR A 178 13.10 1.35 9.24
N ARG A 179 12.46 1.47 10.39
CA ARG A 179 11.26 2.29 10.54
C ARG A 179 11.64 3.69 11.00
N ARG A 180 11.03 4.72 10.42
CA ARG A 180 11.05 6.10 10.93
C ARG A 180 9.62 6.57 11.05
N GLY A 181 9.11 6.63 12.26
CA GLY A 181 7.69 6.83 12.51
C GLY A 181 7.40 7.52 13.83
N THR A 182 6.12 7.58 14.18
CA THR A 182 5.67 8.03 15.51
C THR A 182 4.76 6.98 16.13
N GLY A 183 4.70 6.96 17.47
CA GLY A 183 3.79 6.10 18.21
C GLY A 183 4.37 4.74 18.61
N PRO A 184 3.51 3.76 18.95
CA PRO A 184 3.92 2.45 19.42
C PRO A 184 4.67 1.66 18.33
N PRO A 185 5.28 0.50 18.69
CA PRO A 185 5.71 -0.46 17.68
C PRO A 185 4.59 -0.76 16.67
N VAL A 186 4.97 -1.00 15.41
CA VAL A 186 4.04 -1.39 14.33
C VAL A 186 4.45 -2.73 13.74
N PRO A 187 3.49 -3.52 13.23
CA PRO A 187 3.82 -4.74 12.52
C PRO A 187 4.63 -4.42 11.26
N LEU A 188 5.66 -5.23 11.02
CA LEU A 188 6.44 -5.28 9.79
C LEU A 188 6.17 -6.62 9.11
N GLU A 189 5.44 -6.60 8.00
CA GLU A 189 5.35 -7.77 7.13
C GLU A 189 6.52 -7.76 6.15
N LEU A 190 7.28 -8.85 6.09
CA LEU A 190 8.37 -9.06 5.15
C LEU A 190 7.99 -10.10 4.11
N GLN A 191 8.37 -9.88 2.87
CA GLN A 191 8.34 -10.89 1.82
C GLN A 191 9.73 -11.13 1.26
N VAL A 192 10.06 -12.39 1.05
CA VAL A 192 11.30 -12.83 0.39
C VAL A 192 10.93 -13.75 -0.77
N LEU A 193 11.35 -13.40 -1.97
CA LEU A 193 11.21 -14.21 -3.18
C LEU A 193 12.58 -14.40 -3.82
N LEU A 194 12.84 -15.62 -4.29
CA LEU A 194 14.02 -15.96 -5.08
C LEU A 194 13.57 -16.41 -6.46
N GLU A 195 14.08 -15.73 -7.48
CA GLU A 195 13.89 -16.08 -8.88
C GLU A 195 15.17 -16.71 -9.44
N PRO A 196 15.09 -17.90 -10.07
CA PRO A 196 16.25 -18.54 -10.67
C PRO A 196 16.86 -17.74 -11.82
N ARG A 197 18.11 -18.07 -12.14
CA ARG A 197 18.78 -17.57 -13.36
C ARG A 197 17.94 -17.90 -14.60
N VAL A 198 17.81 -16.92 -15.48
CA VAL A 198 17.16 -17.09 -16.78
C VAL A 198 18.18 -17.52 -17.85
N LEU A 199 17.82 -18.52 -18.65
CA LEU A 199 18.55 -18.98 -19.84
C LEU A 199 18.05 -18.30 -21.11
N ASP A 200 16.75 -18.06 -21.20
CA ASP A 200 16.08 -17.32 -22.27
C ASP A 200 15.07 -16.36 -21.65
N GLN A 201 15.19 -15.07 -21.96
CA GLN A 201 14.37 -14.00 -21.40
C GLN A 201 12.94 -13.98 -21.95
N GLY A 202 12.66 -14.75 -23.00
CA GLY A 202 11.34 -14.83 -23.61
C GLY A 202 11.03 -13.61 -24.49
N PRO A 203 9.73 -13.26 -24.66
CA PRO A 203 9.32 -12.19 -25.56
C PRO A 203 9.95 -10.83 -25.24
N ALA A 204 10.16 -10.03 -26.29
CA ALA A 204 10.67 -8.66 -26.20
C ALA A 204 9.82 -7.76 -25.30
N GLU A 205 10.39 -6.65 -24.83
CA GLU A 205 9.65 -5.66 -24.04
C GLU A 205 8.39 -5.15 -24.75
N GLY A 206 7.39 -4.73 -23.98
CA GLY A 206 6.10 -4.23 -24.48
C GLY A 206 5.78 -2.86 -23.90
N GLY A 207 4.96 -2.07 -24.59
CA GLY A 207 4.53 -0.75 -24.12
C GLY A 207 3.46 -0.82 -23.03
N ILE A 208 3.14 0.33 -22.43
CA ILE A 208 2.04 0.47 -21.48
C ILE A 208 0.71 0.18 -22.19
N ALA A 209 -0.14 -0.61 -21.55
CA ALA A 209 -1.45 -0.94 -22.10
C ALA A 209 -2.40 0.26 -22.09
N LEU A 210 -3.31 0.31 -23.06
CA LEU A 210 -4.40 1.27 -23.04
C LEU A 210 -5.51 0.78 -22.12
N TYR A 211 -6.06 1.70 -21.32
CA TYR A 211 -7.30 1.43 -20.63
C TYR A 211 -8.43 1.25 -21.65
N THR A 212 -9.17 0.17 -21.50
CA THR A 212 -10.41 -0.08 -22.24
C THR A 212 -11.49 -0.26 -21.19
N GLU A 213 -12.60 0.47 -21.31
CA GLU A 213 -13.73 0.31 -20.40
C GLU A 213 -14.18 -1.16 -20.46
N PRO A 214 -14.21 -1.88 -19.31
CA PRO A 214 -14.69 -3.25 -19.32
C PRO A 214 -16.16 -3.29 -19.71
N GLY A 215 -16.60 -4.44 -20.21
CA GLY A 215 -18.01 -4.69 -20.48
C GLY A 215 -18.66 -5.55 -19.39
N GLY A 216 -19.98 -5.68 -19.48
CA GLY A 216 -20.77 -6.56 -18.61
C GLY A 216 -21.41 -5.84 -17.43
N PRO A 217 -22.16 -6.57 -16.58
CA PRO A 217 -22.83 -5.98 -15.42
C PRO A 217 -21.86 -5.78 -14.25
N ASP A 218 -22.24 -4.88 -13.34
CA ASP A 218 -21.57 -4.68 -12.06
C ASP A 218 -21.53 -5.97 -11.24
N ARG A 219 -20.38 -6.24 -10.63
CA ARG A 219 -20.14 -7.40 -9.76
C ARG A 219 -19.80 -6.92 -8.36
N SER A 220 -20.70 -7.20 -7.42
CA SER A 220 -20.44 -6.92 -6.00
C SER A 220 -19.31 -7.81 -5.49
N VAL A 221 -18.29 -7.19 -4.89
CA VAL A 221 -17.15 -7.85 -4.26
C VAL A 221 -16.79 -7.12 -2.97
N VAL A 222 -16.50 -7.85 -1.91
CA VAL A 222 -16.08 -7.26 -0.64
C VAL A 222 -14.56 -7.26 -0.59
N GLY A 223 -13.95 -6.08 -0.68
CA GLY A 223 -12.50 -5.90 -0.52
C GLY A 223 -11.99 -6.38 0.83
N GLY A 224 -10.77 -6.93 0.84
CA GLY A 224 -10.06 -7.36 2.04
C GLY A 224 -9.47 -6.20 2.85
N GLY A 225 -9.01 -6.46 4.06
CA GLY A 225 -8.39 -5.47 4.94
C GLY A 225 -6.86 -5.36 4.80
N SER A 226 -6.22 -6.34 4.16
CA SER A 226 -4.76 -6.43 3.98
C SER A 226 -4.39 -7.09 2.65
N PHE A 227 -3.09 -7.12 2.31
CA PHE A 227 -2.59 -7.86 1.15
C PHE A 227 -2.94 -9.35 1.20
N ALA A 228 -2.94 -9.96 2.38
CA ALA A 228 -3.23 -11.39 2.54
C ALA A 228 -4.71 -11.72 2.30
N SER A 229 -5.61 -10.85 2.78
CA SER A 229 -7.06 -11.01 2.65
C SER A 229 -7.64 -10.35 1.38
N ALA A 230 -6.78 -9.82 0.50
CA ALA A 230 -7.20 -9.07 -0.68
C ALA A 230 -8.18 -9.85 -1.57
N ALA A 231 -9.28 -9.19 -1.93
CA ALA A 231 -10.36 -9.83 -2.69
C ALA A 231 -9.92 -10.12 -4.13
N ILE A 232 -10.18 -11.34 -4.60
CA ILE A 232 -9.82 -11.76 -5.96
C ILE A 232 -10.76 -11.11 -6.97
N LEU A 233 -10.18 -10.39 -7.93
CA LEU A 233 -10.85 -9.91 -9.13
C LEU A 233 -10.48 -10.85 -10.29
N PRO A 234 -11.42 -11.67 -10.80
CA PRO A 234 -11.10 -12.76 -11.73
C PRO A 234 -10.61 -12.33 -13.12
N GLY A 235 -10.62 -11.03 -13.43
CA GLY A 235 -10.20 -10.47 -14.71
C GLY A 235 -10.93 -9.17 -15.00
N SER A 236 -11.08 -8.83 -16.28
CA SER A 236 -11.77 -7.62 -16.70
C SER A 236 -13.22 -7.57 -16.21
N GLY A 237 -13.69 -6.41 -15.76
CA GLY A 237 -15.06 -6.21 -15.29
C GLY A 237 -15.23 -4.96 -14.43
N HIS A 238 -16.50 -4.63 -14.14
CA HIS A 238 -16.90 -3.63 -13.15
C HIS A 238 -17.10 -4.29 -11.80
N TYR A 239 -16.31 -3.88 -10.81
CA TYR A 239 -16.39 -4.41 -9.46
C TYR A 239 -16.87 -3.34 -8.50
N THR A 240 -17.86 -3.65 -7.66
CA THR A 240 -18.44 -2.69 -6.72
C THR A 240 -18.34 -3.18 -5.28
N ASP A 241 -18.10 -2.25 -4.38
CA ASP A 241 -17.99 -2.46 -2.94
C ASP A 241 -18.49 -1.22 -2.20
N THR A 242 -18.44 -1.24 -0.88
CA THR A 242 -18.57 -0.08 -0.01
C THR A 242 -17.28 0.14 0.76
N ILE A 243 -16.95 1.40 1.02
CA ILE A 243 -15.78 1.79 1.81
C ILE A 243 -16.18 2.80 2.89
N VAL A 244 -15.68 2.59 4.10
CA VAL A 244 -15.89 3.49 5.24
C VAL A 244 -14.64 4.34 5.44
N PRO A 245 -14.76 5.67 5.64
CA PRO A 245 -13.62 6.50 6.01
C PRO A 245 -12.91 5.95 7.26
N GLY A 246 -11.59 5.80 7.17
CA GLY A 246 -10.72 5.22 8.19
C GLY A 246 -10.18 3.83 7.82
N GLU A 247 -10.64 3.24 6.73
CA GLU A 247 -10.23 1.88 6.30
C GLU A 247 -9.50 1.87 4.95
N TRP A 248 -8.81 0.75 4.72
CA TRP A 248 -8.35 0.33 3.40
C TRP A 248 -9.20 -0.84 2.88
N ALA A 249 -9.47 -0.84 1.58
CA ALA A 249 -10.04 -1.97 0.85
C ALA A 249 -9.00 -2.49 -0.15
N PHE A 250 -8.64 -3.77 -0.02
CA PHE A 250 -7.65 -4.45 -0.85
C PHE A 250 -8.31 -5.42 -1.83
N PHE A 251 -7.89 -5.30 -3.09
CA PHE A 251 -8.25 -6.19 -4.19
C PHE A 251 -6.98 -6.71 -4.87
N ARG A 252 -7.09 -7.83 -5.56
CA ARG A 252 -5.97 -8.40 -6.33
C ARG A 252 -6.43 -8.97 -7.66
N VAL A 253 -5.62 -8.75 -8.69
CA VAL A 253 -5.79 -9.28 -10.05
C VAL A 253 -4.58 -10.16 -10.35
N ARG A 254 -4.80 -11.37 -10.87
CA ARG A 254 -3.70 -12.24 -11.29
C ARG A 254 -3.30 -11.92 -12.73
N LEU A 255 -2.02 -11.66 -12.96
CA LEU A 255 -1.47 -11.53 -14.30
C LEU A 255 -0.48 -12.68 -14.57
N ASP A 256 -0.67 -13.33 -15.70
CA ASP A 256 0.31 -14.25 -16.30
C ASP A 256 1.24 -13.49 -17.25
N TRP A 257 2.31 -14.16 -17.68
CA TRP A 257 3.18 -13.70 -18.77
C TRP A 257 2.38 -13.22 -19.99
N GLY A 258 2.77 -12.09 -20.57
CA GLY A 258 2.13 -11.45 -21.72
C GLY A 258 0.92 -10.57 -21.37
N GLN A 259 0.37 -10.67 -20.17
CA GLN A 259 -0.79 -9.88 -19.76
C GLN A 259 -0.39 -8.56 -19.12
N SER A 260 -1.23 -7.54 -19.30
CA SER A 260 -1.11 -6.21 -18.69
C SER A 260 -2.40 -5.86 -17.96
N LEU A 261 -2.31 -4.99 -16.96
CA LEU A 261 -3.45 -4.50 -16.21
C LEU A 261 -3.64 -3.00 -16.45
N ALA A 262 -4.88 -2.58 -16.70
CA ALA A 262 -5.31 -1.21 -16.54
C ALA A 262 -6.54 -1.16 -15.62
N PHE A 263 -6.63 -0.16 -14.76
CA PHE A 263 -7.78 0.00 -13.87
C PHE A 263 -8.02 1.44 -13.46
N GLN A 264 -9.25 1.74 -13.05
CA GLN A 264 -9.63 3.00 -12.43
C GLN A 264 -10.46 2.73 -11.17
N THR A 265 -10.40 3.65 -10.22
CA THR A 265 -11.20 3.60 -9.00
C THR A 265 -12.14 4.80 -8.95
N ARG A 266 -13.36 4.58 -8.47
CA ARG A 266 -14.37 5.62 -8.29
C ARG A 266 -14.98 5.47 -6.91
N VAL A 267 -14.97 6.56 -6.14
CA VAL A 267 -15.65 6.64 -4.85
C VAL A 267 -16.74 7.69 -4.96
N GLY A 268 -17.93 7.40 -4.43
CA GLY A 268 -19.05 8.33 -4.47
C GLY A 268 -20.07 8.11 -3.35
N GLY A 269 -21.13 8.93 -3.40
CA GLY A 269 -22.23 8.96 -2.43
C GLY A 269 -21.84 9.53 -1.07
N GLY A 270 -22.78 10.17 -0.35
CA GLY A 270 -22.65 10.70 1.02
C GLY A 270 -22.34 12.22 1.09
N LYS A 271 -22.48 12.84 2.26
CA LYS A 271 -22.67 14.29 2.43
C LYS A 271 -21.41 15.13 2.67
N LYS A 272 -20.28 14.50 2.98
CA LYS A 272 -19.02 15.19 3.33
C LYS A 272 -17.93 14.90 2.31
N ILE A 273 -16.96 15.81 2.25
CA ILE A 273 -15.74 15.59 1.49
C ILE A 273 -14.93 14.49 2.18
N VAL A 274 -14.51 13.49 1.42
CA VAL A 274 -13.58 12.46 1.88
C VAL A 274 -12.33 12.47 1.00
N GLY A 275 -11.15 12.40 1.62
CA GLY A 275 -9.91 12.15 0.89
C GLY A 275 -9.85 10.68 0.49
N VAL A 276 -9.50 10.39 -0.76
CA VAL A 276 -9.35 9.03 -1.27
C VAL A 276 -7.91 8.85 -1.73
N GLN A 277 -7.34 7.70 -1.40
CA GLN A 277 -6.07 7.26 -1.94
C GLN A 277 -6.25 5.95 -2.70
N THR A 278 -5.56 5.81 -3.80
CA THR A 278 -5.45 4.53 -4.52
C THR A 278 -3.98 4.22 -4.71
N HIS A 279 -3.53 3.08 -4.19
CA HIS A 279 -2.19 2.57 -4.37
C HIS A 279 -2.24 1.30 -5.21
N PHE A 280 -1.21 1.14 -6.04
CA PHE A 280 -1.07 -0.01 -6.92
C PHE A 280 0.26 -0.71 -6.67
N TYR A 281 0.24 -2.03 -6.50
CA TYR A 281 1.42 -2.80 -6.16
C TYR A 281 1.63 -4.02 -7.06
N ASN A 282 2.89 -4.37 -7.30
CA ASN A 282 3.27 -5.62 -7.97
C ASN A 282 3.25 -6.83 -6.98
N PRO A 283 3.52 -8.06 -7.45
CA PRO A 283 3.51 -9.26 -6.61
C PRO A 283 4.50 -9.28 -5.43
N VAL A 284 5.55 -8.44 -5.47
CA VAL A 284 6.51 -8.29 -4.36
C VAL A 284 6.21 -7.05 -3.52
N ARG A 285 5.01 -6.46 -3.65
CA ARG A 285 4.54 -5.27 -2.94
C ARG A 285 5.39 -4.02 -3.18
N GLU A 286 6.09 -3.94 -4.30
CA GLU A 286 6.63 -2.67 -4.78
C GLU A 286 5.47 -1.79 -5.23
N GLN A 287 5.48 -0.53 -4.81
CA GLN A 287 4.46 0.43 -5.20
C GLN A 287 4.74 0.93 -6.63
N LEU A 288 3.88 0.50 -7.56
CA LEU A 288 3.97 0.85 -8.97
C LEU A 288 3.42 2.24 -9.26
N ALA A 289 2.37 2.63 -8.54
CA ALA A 289 1.74 3.92 -8.69
C ALA A 289 0.91 4.28 -7.45
N GLN A 290 0.64 5.58 -7.31
CA GLN A 290 -0.30 6.11 -6.32
C GLN A 290 -1.02 7.33 -6.87
N ASP A 291 -2.25 7.54 -6.40
CA ASP A 291 -2.98 8.78 -6.58
C ASP A 291 -3.78 9.14 -5.32
N ALA A 292 -3.98 10.44 -5.11
CA ALA A 292 -4.69 10.99 -3.97
C ALA A 292 -5.58 12.17 -4.39
N TRP A 293 -6.87 12.10 -4.04
CA TRP A 293 -7.87 13.06 -4.51
C TRP A 293 -9.00 13.25 -3.49
N GLY A 294 -9.84 14.27 -3.69
CA GLY A 294 -10.98 14.57 -2.82
C GLY A 294 -12.32 14.32 -3.52
N VAL A 295 -13.22 13.58 -2.87
CA VAL A 295 -14.59 13.37 -3.37
C VAL A 295 -15.56 14.29 -2.64
N GLN A 296 -16.23 15.20 -3.36
CA GLN A 296 -17.35 15.97 -2.82
C GLN A 296 -18.73 15.50 -3.32
N ASP A 297 -18.78 14.52 -4.23
CA ASP A 297 -19.99 14.15 -4.95
C ASP A 297 -21.05 13.54 -4.03
N THR A 298 -22.11 14.32 -3.80
CA THR A 298 -23.24 13.96 -2.95
C THR A 298 -24.40 13.36 -3.74
N GLU A 299 -24.41 13.47 -5.07
CA GLU A 299 -25.55 13.13 -5.92
C GLU A 299 -25.35 11.83 -6.70
N HIS A 300 -24.11 11.48 -7.05
CA HIS A 300 -23.80 10.26 -7.79
C HIS A 300 -23.28 9.16 -6.88
N ILE A 301 -23.70 7.92 -7.19
CA ILE A 301 -23.17 6.70 -6.56
C ILE A 301 -21.64 6.61 -6.77
N PHE A 302 -21.13 7.13 -7.89
CA PHE A 302 -19.70 7.20 -8.20
C PHE A 302 -19.33 8.58 -8.75
N ALA A 303 -18.32 9.22 -8.16
CA ALA A 303 -17.73 10.43 -8.75
C ALA A 303 -16.96 10.10 -10.03
N LYS A 304 -16.60 11.13 -10.81
CA LYS A 304 -15.70 11.00 -11.96
C LYS A 304 -14.40 10.31 -11.49
N GLY A 305 -14.00 9.25 -12.19
CA GLY A 305 -12.78 8.51 -11.89
C GLY A 305 -11.52 9.33 -12.10
N VAL A 306 -10.45 8.88 -11.45
CA VAL A 306 -9.09 9.33 -11.71
C VAL A 306 -8.61 8.77 -13.04
N ASP A 307 -7.53 9.34 -13.59
CA ASP A 307 -6.92 8.78 -14.79
C ASP A 307 -6.54 7.31 -14.54
N PRO A 308 -6.88 6.37 -15.43
CA PRO A 308 -6.62 4.96 -15.20
C PRO A 308 -5.13 4.68 -15.02
N PHE A 309 -4.80 3.83 -14.05
CA PHE A 309 -3.48 3.22 -13.96
C PHE A 309 -3.36 2.15 -15.03
N ALA A 310 -2.18 2.00 -15.62
CA ALA A 310 -1.90 0.94 -16.58
C ALA A 310 -0.46 0.44 -16.47
N THR A 311 -0.25 -0.85 -16.72
CA THR A 311 1.08 -1.48 -16.74
C THR A 311 1.53 -1.80 -18.15
N ARG A 312 2.83 -2.02 -18.29
CA ARG A 312 3.41 -2.82 -19.37
C ARG A 312 2.97 -4.29 -19.21
N PRO A 313 3.01 -5.14 -20.26
CA PRO A 313 2.73 -6.55 -20.10
C PRO A 313 3.77 -7.22 -19.20
N VAL A 314 3.37 -8.27 -18.49
CA VAL A 314 4.27 -9.08 -17.68
C VAL A 314 5.26 -9.79 -18.61
N ARG A 315 6.50 -9.28 -18.66
CA ARG A 315 7.61 -9.83 -19.44
C ARG A 315 8.92 -9.58 -18.72
N PHE A 316 9.87 -10.51 -18.84
CA PHE A 316 11.14 -10.43 -18.13
C PHE A 316 11.92 -9.16 -18.48
N LEU A 317 11.81 -8.72 -19.74
CA LEU A 317 12.44 -7.50 -20.23
C LEU A 317 11.72 -6.21 -19.79
N ASN A 318 10.49 -6.28 -19.27
CA ASN A 318 9.75 -5.14 -18.70
C ASN A 318 10.05 -4.95 -17.20
N ARG A 319 11.30 -5.16 -16.78
CA ARG A 319 11.72 -5.04 -15.36
C ARG A 319 12.68 -3.89 -15.09
N SER A 320 13.20 -3.26 -16.14
CA SER A 320 14.11 -2.13 -15.98
C SER A 320 13.34 -0.84 -15.69
N ASP A 321 13.74 -0.13 -14.63
CA ASP A 321 13.46 1.30 -14.43
C ASP A 321 14.26 2.13 -15.44
N ARG A 322 13.81 2.08 -16.71
CA ARG A 322 14.20 3.09 -17.68
C ARG A 322 13.15 4.20 -17.57
N GLN A 323 13.60 5.39 -17.19
CA GLN A 323 12.82 6.62 -17.31
C GLN A 323 11.65 6.79 -16.32
N GLN A 324 11.77 6.34 -15.05
CA GLN A 324 10.72 6.53 -14.03
C GLN A 324 9.41 5.80 -14.37
N GLU A 325 9.48 4.81 -15.25
CA GLU A 325 8.33 3.96 -15.60
C GLU A 325 8.33 2.69 -14.73
N VAL A 326 7.12 2.14 -14.57
CA VAL A 326 6.80 1.02 -13.68
C VAL A 326 7.83 -0.13 -13.76
N ALA A 327 8.48 -0.43 -12.63
CA ALA A 327 9.55 -1.42 -12.54
C ALA A 327 9.04 -2.83 -12.15
N ASP A 328 9.91 -3.83 -12.33
CA ASP A 328 9.72 -5.24 -11.95
C ASP A 328 8.34 -5.86 -12.27
N MET A 329 8.04 -5.97 -13.57
CA MET A 329 6.90 -6.76 -14.04
C MET A 329 7.12 -8.25 -13.78
N LEU A 330 6.35 -8.79 -12.82
CA LEU A 330 6.41 -10.17 -12.36
C LEU A 330 5.07 -10.87 -12.58
N PRO A 331 5.03 -12.15 -12.98
CA PRO A 331 3.78 -12.90 -12.97
C PRO A 331 3.30 -13.07 -11.53
N GLY A 332 1.98 -13.00 -11.31
CA GLY A 332 1.39 -13.19 -9.99
C GLY A 332 0.27 -12.21 -9.66
N TRP A 333 0.07 -12.00 -8.37
CA TRP A 333 -0.98 -11.11 -7.85
C TRP A 333 -0.51 -9.66 -7.84
N TYR A 334 -1.21 -8.82 -8.58
CA TYR A 334 -1.10 -7.37 -8.48
C TYR A 334 -2.20 -6.84 -7.57
N TYR A 335 -1.89 -5.87 -6.72
CA TYR A 335 -2.79 -5.41 -5.67
C TYR A 335 -3.24 -3.98 -5.91
N ILE A 336 -4.55 -3.76 -5.76
CA ILE A 336 -5.19 -2.45 -5.77
C ILE A 336 -5.65 -2.18 -4.35
N ALA A 337 -5.13 -1.14 -3.72
CA ALA A 337 -5.51 -0.75 -2.37
C ALA A 337 -6.15 0.63 -2.41
N VAL A 338 -7.37 0.75 -1.89
CA VAL A 338 -8.13 2.01 -1.86
C VAL A 338 -8.38 2.41 -0.43
N ALA A 339 -8.02 3.63 -0.05
CA ALA A 339 -8.31 4.20 1.27
C ALA A 339 -9.33 5.31 1.16
N ALA A 340 -10.26 5.35 2.12
CA ALA A 340 -11.04 6.55 2.42
C ALA A 340 -10.49 7.16 3.72
N GLN A 341 -10.01 8.39 3.67
CA GLN A 341 -9.36 9.05 4.80
C GLN A 341 -10.36 9.74 5.73
N GLY A 342 -10.06 9.75 7.03
CA GLY A 342 -10.86 10.44 8.05
C GLY A 342 -11.96 9.57 8.64
N GLU A 343 -13.05 10.20 9.09
CA GLU A 343 -14.21 9.54 9.70
C GLU A 343 -15.50 9.95 8.98
N GLY A 344 -16.47 9.05 8.87
CA GLY A 344 -17.72 9.38 8.21
C GLY A 344 -18.64 8.19 7.97
N GLU A 345 -19.61 8.42 7.09
CA GLU A 345 -20.54 7.40 6.63
C GLU A 345 -19.94 6.55 5.51
N SER A 346 -20.50 5.37 5.29
CA SER A 346 -20.08 4.48 4.21
C SER A 346 -20.28 5.15 2.84
N ARG A 347 -19.34 4.90 1.93
CA ARG A 347 -19.27 5.43 0.57
C ARG A 347 -19.34 4.26 -0.41
N SER A 348 -19.86 4.48 -1.61
CA SER A 348 -19.79 3.48 -2.67
C SER A 348 -18.40 3.50 -3.29
N LEU A 349 -17.86 2.32 -3.61
CA LEU A 349 -16.58 2.13 -4.26
C LEU A 349 -16.76 1.28 -5.52
N ALA A 350 -16.22 1.74 -6.65
CA ALA A 350 -16.08 0.94 -7.86
C ALA A 350 -14.61 0.81 -8.25
N VAL A 351 -14.25 -0.36 -8.74
CA VAL A 351 -12.96 -0.71 -9.31
C VAL A 351 -13.22 -1.31 -10.69
N ASP A 352 -12.94 -0.55 -11.75
CA ASP A 352 -13.11 -1.03 -13.12
C ASP A 352 -11.76 -1.56 -13.60
N VAL A 353 -11.72 -2.84 -13.97
CA VAL A 353 -10.49 -3.54 -14.35
C VAL A 353 -10.54 -3.95 -15.81
N SER A 354 -9.44 -3.74 -16.52
CA SER A 354 -9.17 -4.25 -17.86
C SER A 354 -7.85 -5.01 -17.88
N VAL A 355 -7.93 -6.33 -18.06
CA VAL A 355 -6.78 -7.17 -18.35
C VAL A 355 -6.65 -7.29 -19.87
N ALA A 356 -5.51 -6.85 -20.39
CA ALA A 356 -5.19 -6.91 -21.82
C ALA A 356 -4.01 -7.87 -22.07
N GLY A 357 -3.82 -8.24 -23.34
CA GLY A 357 -2.82 -9.22 -23.76
C GLY A 357 -3.30 -10.66 -23.61
N THR A 358 -2.65 -11.56 -24.36
CA THR A 358 -2.86 -13.01 -24.27
C THR A 358 -1.76 -13.62 -23.42
N LYS A 359 -2.04 -14.77 -22.81
CA LYS A 359 -1.02 -15.53 -22.08
C LYS A 359 0.12 -15.93 -23.03
N GLU A 360 1.34 -15.59 -22.66
CA GLU A 360 2.56 -15.89 -23.38
C GLU A 360 3.38 -16.96 -22.64
N SER A 361 4.34 -17.56 -23.34
CA SER A 361 5.42 -18.29 -22.66
C SER A 361 6.31 -17.30 -21.92
N GLY A 362 6.57 -17.58 -20.64
CA GLY A 362 7.55 -16.85 -19.85
C GLY A 362 9.00 -17.17 -20.24
N PRO A 363 9.97 -16.59 -19.52
CA PRO A 363 11.38 -16.94 -19.67
C PRO A 363 11.64 -18.40 -19.34
N VAL A 364 12.69 -18.95 -19.91
CA VAL A 364 13.20 -20.29 -19.57
C VAL A 364 14.20 -20.15 -18.43
N TYR A 365 13.91 -20.78 -17.30
CA TYR A 365 14.78 -20.77 -16.12
C TYR A 365 15.82 -21.91 -16.15
N ALA A 366 16.99 -21.67 -15.57
CA ALA A 366 18.12 -22.60 -15.53
C ALA A 366 17.87 -23.84 -14.66
N GLN A 367 16.90 -23.77 -13.75
CA GLN A 367 16.29 -24.92 -13.10
C GLN A 367 14.81 -24.90 -13.48
N GLY A 368 14.22 -26.04 -13.81
CA GLY A 368 12.81 -26.17 -14.24
C GLY A 368 11.76 -25.74 -13.20
N THR A 369 12.17 -25.02 -12.16
CA THR A 369 11.33 -24.46 -11.10
C THR A 369 11.01 -23.01 -11.47
N GLN A 370 9.76 -22.72 -11.81
CA GLN A 370 9.27 -21.35 -11.84
C GLN A 370 9.47 -20.69 -10.46
N PRO A 371 9.65 -19.36 -10.37
CA PRO A 371 9.65 -18.65 -9.09
C PRO A 371 8.44 -19.09 -8.27
N LEU A 372 8.61 -19.25 -6.95
CA LEU A 372 7.52 -19.66 -6.06
C LEU A 372 6.30 -18.79 -6.34
N ASP A 373 5.27 -19.42 -6.90
CA ASP A 373 3.92 -18.89 -6.82
C ASP A 373 3.65 -18.71 -5.33
N SER A 374 3.35 -17.49 -4.88
CA SER A 374 3.11 -17.13 -3.48
C SER A 374 1.84 -17.79 -2.90
N THR A 375 1.37 -18.86 -3.55
CA THR A 375 0.11 -19.57 -3.39
C THR A 375 0.16 -20.72 -2.39
N ARG A 376 1.24 -20.93 -1.62
CA ARG A 376 1.12 -21.78 -0.43
C ARG A 376 0.48 -20.98 0.70
N GLU A 377 -0.79 -20.66 0.50
CA GLU A 377 -1.73 -20.29 1.54
C GLU A 377 -1.69 -21.41 2.59
N SER A 378 -1.16 -21.09 3.77
CA SER A 378 -1.02 -22.03 4.86
C SER A 378 -2.42 -22.44 5.30
N LYS A 379 -2.88 -23.60 4.82
CA LYS A 379 -4.14 -24.20 5.25
C LYS A 379 -4.05 -24.42 6.76
N VAL A 380 -4.70 -23.55 7.54
CA VAL A 380 -4.96 -23.78 8.96
C VAL A 380 -5.69 -25.13 9.07
N PRO A 381 -5.19 -26.10 9.85
CA PRO A 381 -5.94 -27.32 10.09
C PRO A 381 -7.26 -26.94 10.75
N ALA A 382 -8.38 -27.31 10.13
CA ALA A 382 -9.69 -27.17 10.75
C ALA A 382 -9.64 -27.89 12.11
N SER A 383 -9.79 -27.11 13.18
CA SER A 383 -10.02 -27.62 14.53
C SER A 383 -11.17 -28.62 14.49
N GLY A 384 -10.88 -29.86 14.92
CA GLY A 384 -11.86 -30.92 15.02
C GLY A 384 -13.05 -30.51 15.89
N THR A 385 -14.24 -30.79 15.39
CA THR A 385 -15.51 -30.69 16.12
C THR A 385 -15.49 -31.63 17.34
N PRO A 386 -16.09 -31.24 18.49
CA PRO A 386 -16.01 -32.01 19.72
C PRO A 386 -16.94 -33.22 19.66
N SER A 387 -16.40 -34.41 19.97
CA SER A 387 -17.22 -35.57 20.31
C SER A 387 -17.39 -35.62 21.82
N THR A 388 -18.64 -35.49 22.24
CA THR A 388 -19.15 -35.70 23.58
C THR A 388 -19.06 -37.19 23.93
N GLU A 389 -18.30 -37.55 24.97
CA GLU A 389 -18.72 -38.58 25.94
C GLU A 389 -17.73 -38.65 27.11
N ASN A 390 -18.28 -38.57 28.32
CA ASN A 390 -17.65 -38.89 29.60
C ASN A 390 -18.53 -40.02 30.19
N PRO A 391 -17.99 -41.02 30.93
CA PRO A 391 -17.78 -40.76 32.35
C PRO A 391 -16.59 -41.52 33.01
N ALA A 392 -15.95 -40.80 33.94
CA ALA A 392 -15.46 -41.23 35.27
C ALA A 392 -14.53 -42.45 35.41
N SER A 393 -13.35 -42.24 36.02
CA SER A 393 -13.04 -42.66 37.41
C SER A 393 -11.52 -42.81 37.66
N LYS A 394 -11.10 -42.43 38.88
CA LYS A 394 -9.84 -42.73 39.62
C LYS A 394 -8.60 -41.86 39.36
N GLY A 395 -8.29 -40.99 40.34
CA GLY A 395 -6.90 -40.69 40.76
C GLY A 395 -6.31 -41.85 41.58
N PRO A 396 -5.13 -41.73 42.26
CA PRO A 396 -4.28 -40.56 42.58
C PRO A 396 -2.85 -40.72 41.98
N THR A 397 -1.83 -39.84 42.10
CA THR A 397 -1.06 -39.49 43.31
C THR A 397 0.07 -38.51 42.94
N ARG A 398 0.34 -37.53 43.80
CA ARG A 398 1.51 -36.62 43.82
C ARG A 398 2.75 -37.34 44.40
N PRO A 399 3.97 -36.90 44.08
CA PRO A 399 4.82 -36.44 45.18
C PRO A 399 5.47 -35.08 44.91
N GLU A 400 5.78 -34.46 46.03
CA GLU A 400 6.32 -33.14 46.28
C GLU A 400 7.83 -33.24 46.50
N ARG A 401 8.60 -32.27 45.98
CA ARG A 401 9.92 -31.84 46.49
C ARG A 401 10.22 -30.47 45.89
N GLU A 402 10.09 -29.38 46.65
CA GLU A 402 11.03 -28.84 47.65
C GLU A 402 12.05 -27.88 47.00
N LEU A 403 11.89 -26.62 47.39
CA LEU A 403 12.70 -25.45 47.06
C LEU A 403 14.09 -25.53 47.70
N VAL A 404 15.13 -25.10 46.99
CA VAL A 404 16.34 -24.56 47.63
C VAL A 404 16.78 -23.28 46.91
N HIS A 405 16.80 -22.19 47.70
CA HIS A 405 17.45 -20.92 47.42
C HIS A 405 18.99 -21.06 47.44
N SER A 406 19.68 -20.28 46.62
CA SER A 406 20.98 -19.74 47.02
C SER A 406 21.16 -18.35 46.42
N SER A 407 21.08 -17.37 47.31
CA SER A 407 21.66 -16.05 47.15
C SER A 407 23.17 -16.14 47.41
N ALA A 408 23.95 -15.44 46.60
CA ALA A 408 25.28 -14.96 47.01
C ALA A 408 25.35 -13.47 46.71
N LYS A 409 25.92 -12.79 47.69
CA LYS A 409 25.95 -11.36 47.95
C LYS A 409 27.42 -10.91 47.83
N ASP A 410 27.65 -9.63 48.08
CA ASP A 410 28.93 -8.96 48.37
C ASP A 410 29.53 -8.27 47.14
N ASP A 411 29.98 -7.02 47.16
CA ASP A 411 30.00 -6.00 48.22
C ASP A 411 30.34 -4.62 47.61
N GLU A 412 29.94 -3.56 48.33
CA GLU A 412 30.62 -2.25 48.56
C GLU A 412 31.40 -1.49 47.45
N SER A 413 31.58 -0.17 47.46
CA SER A 413 31.05 1.03 48.12
C SER A 413 31.89 2.24 47.61
N GLY A 414 31.39 3.48 47.80
CA GLY A 414 32.17 4.74 47.73
C GLY A 414 32.15 5.47 46.38
N VAL A 415 31.31 6.47 46.12
CA VAL A 415 31.29 7.86 46.65
C VAL A 415 32.59 8.63 46.40
N LEU A 416 32.55 9.67 45.54
CA LEU A 416 33.10 11.02 45.77
C LEU A 416 32.76 11.99 44.60
N GLY A 417 32.03 13.06 44.92
CA GLY A 417 32.43 14.45 44.65
C GLY A 417 32.30 15.06 43.23
N SER A 418 31.17 15.74 43.02
CA SER A 418 30.85 16.93 42.18
C SER A 418 31.97 18.02 42.03
N PRO A 419 31.75 19.19 41.37
CA PRO A 419 30.97 19.62 40.18
C PRO A 419 31.76 20.58 39.23
N LEU A 420 31.12 21.10 38.16
CA LEU A 420 31.35 22.37 37.39
C LEU A 420 31.25 22.12 35.87
N LEU A 421 30.18 22.52 35.18
CA LEU A 421 29.80 23.87 34.70
C LEU A 421 30.49 24.33 33.39
N TRP A 422 29.68 24.28 32.32
CA TRP A 422 29.44 25.26 31.24
C TRP A 422 30.28 25.30 29.94
N ALA A 423 29.47 25.32 28.86
CA ALA A 423 29.54 26.19 27.68
C ALA A 423 30.34 25.76 26.45
N GLY A 424 29.60 25.50 25.38
CA GLY A 424 30.05 25.82 24.02
C GLY A 424 29.54 24.89 22.93
N LEU A 425 28.39 25.23 22.32
CA LEU A 425 28.06 25.16 20.87
C LEU A 425 26.60 24.78 20.59
N PRO A 426 25.70 25.78 20.58
CA PRO A 426 24.67 25.84 19.54
C PRO A 426 24.75 27.21 18.86
N ALA A 427 25.63 27.35 17.85
CA ALA A 427 25.76 28.59 17.08
C ALA A 427 25.93 28.38 15.56
N ALA A 428 25.73 27.15 15.04
CA ALA A 428 25.90 26.87 13.62
C ALA A 428 24.59 26.74 12.82
N LEU A 429 23.43 26.61 13.48
CA LEU A 429 22.15 26.38 12.77
C LEU A 429 21.25 27.62 12.63
N LEU A 430 21.57 28.73 13.29
CA LEU A 430 20.79 29.97 13.17
C LEU A 430 21.31 30.94 12.08
N LEU A 431 22.51 30.71 11.53
CA LEU A 431 23.04 31.53 10.41
C LEU A 431 22.59 31.03 9.02
N GLY A 432 22.18 29.77 8.88
CA GLY A 432 21.72 29.20 7.60
C GLY A 432 20.30 29.61 7.21
N ALA A 433 19.40 29.76 8.17
CA ALA A 433 18.00 30.13 7.94
C ALA A 433 17.81 31.63 7.68
N GLY A 434 18.67 32.49 8.25
CA GLY A 434 18.60 33.94 8.04
C GLY A 434 19.02 34.37 6.63
N LEU A 435 19.99 33.69 6.03
CA LEU A 435 20.55 34.07 4.73
C LEU A 435 19.62 33.71 3.55
N THR A 436 18.86 32.63 3.67
CA THR A 436 17.89 32.18 2.64
C THR A 436 16.66 33.07 2.57
N VAL A 437 16.16 33.56 3.72
CA VAL A 437 15.02 34.50 3.77
C VAL A 437 15.39 35.88 3.21
N LEU A 438 16.63 36.34 3.42
CA LEU A 438 17.11 37.64 2.92
C LEU A 438 17.37 37.64 1.39
N LEU A 439 17.79 36.50 0.83
CA LEU A 439 17.98 36.34 -0.62
C LEU A 439 16.65 36.18 -1.37
N LEU A 440 15.63 35.58 -0.75
CA LEU A 440 14.28 35.48 -1.33
C LEU A 440 13.56 36.83 -1.34
N ARG A 441 13.71 37.65 -0.29
CA ARG A 441 13.14 39.02 -0.26
C ARG A 441 13.76 39.96 -1.29
N ARG A 442 15.06 39.84 -1.58
CA ARG A 442 15.72 40.68 -2.61
C ARG A 442 15.34 40.32 -4.05
N ARG A 443 14.86 39.09 -4.31
CA ARG A 443 14.36 38.69 -5.64
C ARG A 443 12.93 39.18 -5.92
N ALA A 444 12.09 39.33 -4.90
CA ALA A 444 10.74 39.85 -5.04
C ALA A 444 10.71 41.38 -5.31
N SER A 445 11.69 42.14 -4.83
CA SER A 445 11.75 43.60 -5.05
C SER A 445 12.37 44.04 -6.39
N ARG A 446 12.75 43.10 -7.28
CA ARG A 446 13.34 43.40 -8.61
C ARG A 446 12.49 42.92 -9.79
N ARG A 447 11.26 42.49 -9.54
CA ARG A 447 10.24 42.26 -10.57
C ARG A 447 8.96 42.91 -10.07
N THR A 448 8.71 44.13 -10.57
CA THR A 448 7.39 44.78 -10.78
C THR A 448 6.30 44.49 -9.76
#